data_AF-A0A6C1QSV8-F1
#
_entry.id   AF-A0A6C1QSV8-F1
#
_cell.length_a   1.000
_cell.length_b   1.000
_cell.length_c   1.000
_cell.angle_alpha   90.00
_cell.angle_beta   90.00
_cell.angle_gamma   90.00
#
_symmetry.space_group_name_H-M   'P 1'
#
loop_
_entity.id
_entity.type
_entity.pdbx_description
1 polymer ?
#
loop_
_entity_poly.entity_id
_entity_poly.type
_entity_poly.pdbx_seq_one_letter_code
_entity_poly.pdbx_strand_id
1 'polypeptide(L)'
;MRDIDSTSEHRLRVPVSMVSGYCDSSSIAIIEQKELDAWKPFFSFREGSMLRRIAVVAFCANDELAAVVLVLDCPYLSVESLAIKLIVSAIREPAEALLGRNQEARRRAGFRHVLSGTTEVVSHIEDQRRTANHQPVTCATVSVSGLVDAICTAYPGADRYRASQDVLRIIGSMLEETAVAGLLDDGRIVVSLSSDTTAHADLVVHQLGLGLGQLFCEMDATIDLAPQIVRIRPDGPSVTEALGVA
;
A
#
# COMPACT_ATOMS: atom_id res chain seq x y z
N MET A 1 -24.65 -7.63 18.76
CA MET A 1 -23.22 -7.66 19.13
C MET A 1 -22.67 -6.29 18.80
N ARG A 2 -21.95 -5.64 19.72
CA ARG A 2 -21.27 -4.37 19.42
C ARG A 2 -20.13 -4.68 18.45
N ASP A 3 -19.82 -3.74 17.56
CA ASP A 3 -18.70 -3.82 16.60
C ASP A 3 -17.40 -4.29 17.28
N ILE A 4 -16.46 -4.77 16.47
CA ILE A 4 -15.08 -5.05 16.90
C ILE A 4 -14.57 -3.82 17.66
N ASP A 5 -14.02 -4.04 18.85
CA ASP A 5 -13.46 -2.96 19.66
C ASP A 5 -12.37 -2.25 18.86
N SER A 6 -12.39 -0.92 18.86
CA SER A 6 -11.34 -0.07 18.24
C SER A 6 -9.92 -0.54 18.58
N THR A 7 -9.71 -1.07 19.79
CA THR A 7 -8.41 -1.61 20.20
C THR A 7 -8.00 -2.87 19.46
N SER A 8 -8.95 -3.72 19.06
CA SER A 8 -8.70 -4.90 18.23
C SER A 8 -8.49 -4.54 16.77
N GLU A 9 -9.21 -3.55 16.24
CA GLU A 9 -9.01 -3.06 14.87
C GLU A 9 -7.55 -2.60 14.64
N HIS A 10 -6.97 -1.90 15.61
CA HIS A 10 -5.58 -1.46 15.55
C HIS A 10 -4.54 -2.55 15.89
N ARG A 11 -4.97 -3.66 16.51
CA ARG A 11 -4.08 -4.75 16.99
C ARG A 11 -4.13 -6.02 16.17
N LEU A 12 -5.11 -6.19 15.28
CA LEU A 12 -5.29 -7.41 14.51
C LEU A 12 -4.12 -7.61 13.54
N ARG A 13 -3.07 -8.26 14.05
CA ARG A 13 -1.82 -8.58 13.34
C ARG A 13 -1.58 -10.07 13.46
N VAL A 14 -2.37 -10.84 12.73
CA VAL A 14 -2.22 -12.29 12.66
C VAL A 14 -0.99 -12.61 11.80
N PRO A 15 -0.01 -13.40 12.29
CA PRO A 15 1.15 -13.79 11.51
C PRO A 15 0.73 -14.55 10.25
N VAL A 16 1.34 -14.20 9.11
CA VAL A 16 1.06 -14.87 7.82
C VAL A 16 1.30 -16.38 7.93
N SER A 17 2.35 -16.81 8.64
CA SER A 17 2.66 -18.22 8.87
C SER A 17 1.56 -19.00 9.59
N MET A 18 0.72 -18.31 10.37
CA MET A 18 -0.41 -18.91 11.06
C MET A 18 -1.58 -19.18 10.11
N VAL A 19 -1.68 -18.40 9.03
CA VAL A 19 -2.81 -18.48 8.09
C VAL A 19 -2.45 -19.18 6.79
N SER A 20 -1.19 -19.12 6.37
CA SER A 20 -0.70 -19.72 5.12
C SER A 20 -0.94 -21.22 5.06
N GLY A 21 -0.92 -21.91 6.21
CA GLY A 21 -1.26 -23.34 6.29
C GLY A 21 -2.70 -23.68 5.87
N TYR A 22 -3.58 -22.68 5.75
CA TYR A 22 -4.96 -22.87 5.29
C TYR A 22 -5.14 -22.59 3.79
N CYS A 23 -4.10 -22.16 3.06
CA CYS A 23 -4.18 -21.97 1.60
C CYS A 23 -4.52 -23.27 0.86
N ASP A 24 -3.92 -24.38 1.30
CA ASP A 24 -4.08 -25.70 0.66
C ASP A 24 -5.42 -26.39 0.97
N SER A 25 -6.12 -25.91 2.01
CA SER A 25 -7.45 -26.43 2.34
C SER A 25 -8.46 -25.85 1.37
N SER A 26 -9.13 -26.67 0.56
CA SER A 26 -10.30 -26.27 -0.25
C SER A 26 -11.51 -25.83 0.58
N SER A 27 -11.39 -25.86 1.91
CA SER A 27 -12.47 -25.59 2.87
C SER A 27 -12.12 -24.51 3.89
N ILE A 28 -13.15 -23.91 4.48
CA ILE A 28 -13.04 -23.04 5.66
C ILE A 28 -12.44 -23.84 6.82
N ALA A 29 -11.41 -23.29 7.46
CA ALA A 29 -10.91 -23.81 8.73
C ALA A 29 -11.74 -23.23 9.88
N ILE A 30 -12.45 -24.09 10.61
CA ILE A 30 -13.18 -23.70 11.82
C ILE A 30 -12.31 -24.08 13.02
N ILE A 31 -11.79 -23.06 13.69
CA ILE A 31 -10.88 -23.16 14.81
C ILE A 31 -11.70 -23.19 16.10
N GLU A 32 -11.52 -24.26 16.87
CA GLU A 32 -12.23 -24.50 18.13
C GLU A 32 -11.29 -24.48 19.34
N GLN A 33 -11.86 -24.61 20.53
CA GLN A 33 -11.27 -24.28 21.84
C GLN A 33 -9.78 -24.62 22.04
N LYS A 34 -9.30 -25.78 21.59
CA LYS A 34 -7.89 -26.17 21.80
C LYS A 34 -6.89 -25.36 20.96
N GLU A 35 -7.29 -24.97 19.75
CA GLU A 35 -6.44 -24.21 18.82
C GLU A 35 -6.66 -22.70 18.97
N LEU A 36 -7.81 -22.31 19.55
CA LEU A 36 -8.19 -20.92 19.75
C LEU A 36 -7.25 -20.16 20.68
N ASP A 37 -6.61 -20.84 21.63
CA ASP A 37 -5.66 -20.20 22.57
C ASP A 37 -4.48 -19.56 21.85
N ALA A 38 -4.04 -20.12 20.71
CA ALA A 38 -3.00 -19.52 19.89
C ALA A 38 -3.46 -18.23 19.18
N TRP A 39 -4.77 -18.05 19.00
CA TRP A 39 -5.37 -16.89 18.30
C TRP A 39 -5.73 -15.74 19.22
N LYS A 40 -6.05 -16.03 20.49
CA LYS A 40 -6.42 -15.02 21.51
C LYS A 40 -5.46 -13.83 21.62
N PRO A 41 -4.12 -13.98 21.49
CA PRO A 41 -3.20 -12.84 21.58
C PRO A 41 -3.41 -11.74 20.53
N PHE A 42 -4.09 -12.03 19.41
CA PHE A 42 -4.33 -11.06 18.32
C PHE A 42 -5.61 -10.25 18.49
N PHE A 43 -6.39 -10.53 19.54
CA PHE A 43 -7.61 -9.82 19.88
C PHE A 43 -7.43 -9.04 21.20
N SER A 44 -8.29 -8.06 21.45
CA SER A 44 -8.36 -7.45 22.78
C SER A 44 -8.66 -8.53 23.84
N PHE A 45 -8.22 -8.30 25.08
CA PHE A 45 -8.45 -9.26 26.17
C PHE A 45 -9.93 -9.63 26.31
N ARG A 46 -10.82 -8.63 26.16
CA ARG A 46 -12.27 -8.82 26.23
C ARG A 46 -12.77 -9.73 25.11
N GLU A 47 -12.39 -9.46 23.86
CA GLU A 47 -12.81 -10.27 22.72
C GLU A 47 -12.19 -11.68 22.75
N GLY A 48 -10.89 -11.78 23.04
CA GLY A 48 -10.19 -13.05 23.19
C GLY A 48 -10.83 -13.95 24.26
N SER A 49 -11.38 -13.36 25.33
CA SER A 49 -12.10 -14.10 26.37
C SER A 49 -13.51 -14.56 25.95
N MET A 50 -14.16 -13.84 25.03
CA MET A 50 -15.50 -14.14 24.54
C MET A 50 -15.49 -15.03 23.30
N LEU A 51 -14.37 -15.06 22.57
CA LEU A 51 -14.15 -15.89 21.40
C LEU A 51 -14.35 -17.37 21.74
N ARG A 52 -15.29 -18.00 21.03
CA ARG A 52 -15.57 -19.44 21.14
C ARG A 52 -15.10 -20.21 19.92
N ARG A 53 -15.19 -19.60 18.74
CA ARG A 53 -14.84 -20.17 17.44
C ARG A 53 -14.41 -19.06 16.49
N ILE A 54 -13.52 -19.40 15.57
CA ILE A 54 -13.12 -18.55 14.45
C ILE A 54 -13.26 -19.38 13.18
N ALA A 55 -13.93 -18.85 12.17
CA ALA A 55 -13.78 -19.36 10.81
C ALA A 55 -12.69 -18.55 10.11
N VAL A 56 -11.67 -19.26 9.62
CA VAL A 56 -10.59 -18.70 8.82
C VAL A 56 -10.81 -19.11 7.38
N VAL A 57 -10.95 -18.10 6.52
CA VAL A 57 -11.04 -18.27 5.07
C VAL A 57 -9.82 -17.62 4.46
N ALA A 58 -8.87 -18.43 4.01
CA ALA A 58 -7.71 -17.98 3.25
C ALA A 58 -8.10 -17.86 1.76
N PHE A 59 -7.76 -16.73 1.16
CA PHE A 59 -7.84 -16.52 -0.28
C PHE A 59 -6.42 -16.45 -0.80
N CYS A 60 -6.07 -17.36 -1.71
CA CYS A 60 -4.71 -17.50 -2.19
C CYS A 60 -4.69 -17.27 -3.69
N ALA A 61 -3.66 -16.56 -4.14
CA ALA A 61 -3.45 -16.25 -5.54
C ALA A 61 -2.00 -16.56 -5.87
N ASN A 62 -1.79 -17.36 -6.93
CA ASN A 62 -0.45 -17.84 -7.32
C ASN A 62 0.31 -18.50 -6.16
N ASP A 63 -0.35 -19.38 -5.41
CA ASP A 63 0.20 -20.10 -4.24
C ASP A 63 0.65 -19.20 -3.07
N GLU A 64 0.31 -17.91 -3.10
CA GLU A 64 0.57 -16.97 -2.01
C GLU A 64 -0.73 -16.49 -1.35
N LEU A 65 -0.68 -16.29 -0.03
CA LEU A 65 -1.81 -15.75 0.72
C LEU A 65 -2.08 -14.31 0.31
N ALA A 66 -3.22 -14.06 -0.35
CA ALA A 66 -3.60 -12.75 -0.86
C ALA A 66 -4.49 -11.98 0.13
N ALA A 67 -5.42 -12.68 0.76
CA ALA A 67 -6.36 -12.11 1.72
C ALA A 67 -6.83 -13.17 2.71
N VAL A 68 -7.36 -12.70 3.84
CA VAL A 68 -7.96 -13.55 4.86
C VAL A 68 -9.27 -12.92 5.29
N VAL A 69 -10.33 -13.73 5.35
CA VAL A 69 -11.56 -13.36 6.03
C VAL A 69 -11.64 -14.15 7.33
N LEU A 70 -11.76 -13.42 8.43
CA LEU A 70 -12.00 -13.97 9.75
C LEU A 70 -13.47 -13.76 10.11
N VAL A 71 -14.19 -14.85 10.35
CA VAL A 71 -15.57 -14.80 10.82
C VAL A 71 -15.57 -15.15 12.31
N LEU A 72 -15.90 -14.16 13.13
CA LEU A 72 -15.90 -14.25 14.59
C LEU A 72 -17.34 -14.31 15.10
N ASP A 73 -17.58 -15.12 16.13
CA ASP A 73 -18.84 -15.18 16.91
C ASP A 73 -20.13 -15.25 16.05
N CYS A 74 -20.06 -15.96 14.93
CA CYS A 74 -21.20 -16.19 14.06
C CYS A 74 -21.98 -17.43 14.53
N PRO A 75 -23.30 -17.32 14.83
CA PRO A 75 -24.12 -18.45 15.32
C PRO A 75 -24.09 -19.65 14.38
N TYR A 76 -24.03 -19.38 13.08
CA TYR A 76 -24.04 -20.39 12.02
C TYR A 76 -22.77 -21.25 11.99
N LEU A 77 -21.67 -20.80 12.61
CA LEU A 77 -20.46 -21.62 12.79
C LEU A 77 -20.71 -22.85 13.67
N SER A 78 -21.80 -22.84 14.45
CA SER A 78 -22.13 -23.93 15.36
C SER A 78 -23.22 -24.88 14.88
N VAL A 79 -24.09 -24.44 13.99
CA VAL A 79 -25.30 -25.18 13.60
C VAL A 79 -25.19 -25.73 12.18
N GLU A 80 -24.59 -24.96 11.26
CA GLU A 80 -24.62 -25.27 9.82
C GLU A 80 -23.26 -25.02 9.16
N SER A 81 -22.20 -25.62 9.72
CA SER A 81 -20.84 -25.50 9.17
C SER A 81 -20.76 -25.89 7.69
N LEU A 82 -21.62 -26.80 7.23
CA LEU A 82 -21.72 -27.19 5.82
C LEU A 82 -22.26 -26.07 4.92
N ALA A 83 -23.27 -25.31 5.37
CA ALA A 83 -23.86 -24.23 4.58
C ALA A 83 -22.86 -23.07 4.39
N ILE A 84 -22.15 -22.70 5.46
CA ILE A 84 -21.09 -21.68 5.37
C ILE A 84 -19.97 -22.18 4.45
N LYS A 85 -19.54 -23.44 4.59
CA LYS A 85 -18.54 -24.04 3.69
C LYS A 85 -18.97 -23.94 2.23
N LEU A 86 -20.22 -24.27 1.91
CA LEU A 86 -20.75 -24.17 0.55
C LEU A 86 -20.75 -22.73 0.02
N ILE A 87 -21.22 -21.77 0.83
CA ILE A 87 -21.24 -20.34 0.46
C ILE A 87 -19.82 -19.83 0.20
N VAL A 88 -18.89 -20.12 1.10
CA VAL A 88 -17.50 -19.66 0.95
C VAL A 88 -16.84 -20.33 -0.24
N SER A 89 -17.03 -21.64 -0.44
CA SER A 89 -16.49 -22.32 -1.63
C SER A 89 -17.03 -21.72 -2.93
N ALA A 90 -18.31 -21.32 -2.98
CA ALA A 90 -18.90 -20.69 -4.16
C ALA A 90 -18.34 -19.27 -4.43
N ILE A 91 -17.95 -18.54 -3.40
CA ILE A 91 -17.38 -17.18 -3.54
C ILE A 91 -15.87 -17.21 -3.76
N ARG A 92 -15.20 -18.23 -3.23
CA ARG A 92 -13.74 -18.30 -3.18
C ARG A 92 -13.09 -18.31 -4.54
N GLU A 93 -13.52 -19.20 -5.44
CA GLU A 93 -12.90 -19.31 -6.77
C GLU A 93 -13.05 -18.00 -7.59
N PRO A 94 -14.24 -17.37 -7.68
CA PRO A 94 -14.37 -16.05 -8.29
C PRO A 94 -13.50 -14.97 -7.63
N ALA A 95 -13.43 -14.97 -6.30
CA ALA A 95 -12.65 -13.99 -5.55
C ALA A 95 -11.13 -14.18 -5.74
N GLU A 96 -10.64 -15.41 -5.72
CA GLU A 96 -9.24 -15.75 -5.99
C GLU A 96 -8.86 -15.40 -7.42
N ALA A 97 -9.75 -15.61 -8.40
CA ALA A 97 -9.52 -15.16 -9.77
C ALA A 97 -9.41 -13.63 -9.89
N LEU A 98 -10.25 -12.88 -9.16
CA LEU A 98 -10.17 -11.42 -9.12
C LEU A 98 -8.90 -10.93 -8.40
N LEU A 99 -8.54 -11.57 -7.27
CA LEU A 99 -7.33 -11.27 -6.52
C LEU A 99 -6.07 -11.60 -7.34
N GLY A 100 -6.07 -12.72 -8.07
CA GLY A 100 -4.99 -13.11 -8.98
C GLY A 100 -4.82 -12.11 -10.12
N ARG A 101 -5.92 -11.68 -10.76
CA ARG A 101 -5.87 -10.62 -11.79
C ARG A 101 -5.35 -9.30 -11.25
N ASN A 102 -5.78 -8.90 -10.05
CA ASN A 102 -5.32 -7.68 -9.41
C ASN A 102 -3.87 -7.80 -8.92
N GLN A 103 -3.45 -8.95 -8.41
CA GLN A 103 -2.05 -9.19 -8.02
C GLN A 103 -1.15 -9.24 -9.24
N GLU A 104 -1.57 -9.87 -10.33
CA GLU A 104 -0.85 -9.85 -11.59
C GLU A 104 -0.82 -8.46 -12.19
N ALA A 105 -1.92 -7.70 -12.14
CA ALA A 105 -1.93 -6.30 -12.53
C ALA A 105 -0.98 -5.48 -11.65
N ARG A 106 -0.97 -5.68 -10.33
CA ARG A 106 -0.04 -5.05 -9.37
C ARG A 106 1.41 -5.54 -9.49
N ARG A 107 1.65 -6.78 -9.91
CA ARG A 107 2.99 -7.36 -10.14
C ARG A 107 3.52 -6.96 -11.52
N ARG A 108 2.65 -6.88 -12.54
CA ARG A 108 2.96 -6.37 -13.90
C ARG A 108 3.16 -4.86 -13.91
N ALA A 109 2.29 -4.11 -13.22
CA ALA A 109 2.56 -2.73 -12.85
C ALA A 109 3.80 -2.66 -11.93
N GLY A 110 3.96 -3.67 -11.08
CA GLY A 110 4.98 -3.71 -10.05
C GLY A 110 4.76 -2.58 -9.05
N PHE A 111 5.29 -2.73 -7.85
CA PHE A 111 5.70 -1.56 -7.07
C PHE A 111 6.89 -0.83 -7.74
N ARG A 112 6.86 -0.64 -9.07
CA ARG A 112 7.82 0.16 -9.84
C ARG A 112 7.54 1.64 -9.72
N HIS A 113 6.36 2.03 -9.25
CA HIS A 113 5.92 3.42 -9.12
C HIS A 113 6.33 4.08 -7.81
N VAL A 114 6.97 3.33 -6.89
CA VAL A 114 7.40 3.81 -5.59
C VAL A 114 8.79 3.26 -5.29
N LEU A 115 9.79 4.13 -5.31
CA LEU A 115 11.18 3.82 -5.00
C LEU A 115 11.52 4.41 -3.63
N SER A 116 11.78 3.54 -2.66
CA SER A 116 11.81 3.89 -1.24
C SER A 116 13.11 4.56 -0.78
N GLY A 117 14.09 4.74 -1.68
CA GLY A 117 15.31 5.48 -1.38
C GLY A 117 15.99 6.11 -2.59
N THR A 118 16.79 7.13 -2.32
CA THR A 118 17.50 7.97 -3.30
C THR A 118 18.32 7.17 -4.29
N THR A 119 19.03 6.13 -3.85
CA THR A 119 19.86 5.31 -4.74
C THR A 119 19.03 4.57 -5.78
N GLU A 120 17.88 4.02 -5.39
CA GLU A 120 16.98 3.29 -6.29
C GLU A 120 16.37 4.24 -7.33
N VAL A 121 15.94 5.42 -6.88
CA VAL A 121 15.44 6.50 -7.72
C VAL A 121 16.46 6.93 -8.75
N VAL A 122 17.68 7.26 -8.31
CA VAL A 122 18.75 7.75 -9.20
C VAL A 122 19.09 6.68 -10.22
N SER A 123 19.23 5.42 -9.80
CA SER A 123 19.49 4.30 -10.72
C SER A 123 18.38 4.14 -11.75
N HIS A 124 17.11 4.25 -11.34
CA HIS A 124 15.98 4.14 -12.24
C HIS A 124 15.97 5.26 -13.30
N ILE A 125 16.21 6.51 -12.90
CA ILE A 125 16.25 7.65 -13.82
C ILE A 125 17.46 7.55 -14.75
N GLU A 126 18.61 7.07 -14.26
CA GLU A 126 19.79 6.79 -15.08
C GLU A 126 19.52 5.73 -16.16
N ASP A 127 18.81 4.66 -15.80
CA ASP A 127 18.42 3.60 -16.74
C ASP A 127 17.42 4.12 -17.78
N GLN A 128 16.45 4.95 -17.37
CA GLN A 128 15.55 5.66 -18.29
C GLN A 128 16.34 6.57 -19.23
N ARG A 129 17.29 7.34 -18.71
CA ARG A 129 18.14 8.25 -19.49
C ARG A 129 18.94 7.50 -20.56
N ARG A 130 19.47 6.31 -20.23
CA ARG A 130 20.22 5.47 -21.18
C ARG A 130 19.34 4.85 -22.27
N THR A 131 18.09 4.53 -21.95
CA THR A 131 17.15 3.84 -22.85
C THR A 131 16.27 4.78 -23.67
N ALA A 132 16.23 6.08 -23.34
CA ALA A 132 15.32 7.06 -23.93
C ALA A 132 15.65 7.51 -25.37
N ASN A 133 16.50 6.81 -26.15
CA ASN A 133 16.81 7.14 -27.56
C ASN A 133 17.08 8.64 -27.80
N HIS A 134 17.94 9.25 -26.98
CA HIS A 134 18.28 10.68 -26.97
C HIS A 134 17.18 11.66 -26.51
N GLN A 135 16.04 11.20 -26.02
CA GLN A 135 15.02 12.06 -25.41
C GLN A 135 15.37 12.40 -23.95
N PRO A 136 15.05 13.62 -23.49
CA PRO A 136 15.25 13.99 -22.09
C PRO A 136 14.23 13.30 -21.19
N VAL A 137 14.69 12.85 -20.02
CA VAL A 137 13.80 12.37 -18.95
C VAL A 137 13.28 13.59 -18.19
N THR A 138 11.96 13.69 -18.02
CA THR A 138 11.35 14.79 -17.26
C THR A 138 11.03 14.32 -15.86
N CYS A 139 11.58 15.00 -14.86
CA CYS A 139 11.33 14.72 -13.46
C CYS A 139 10.71 15.97 -12.80
N ALA A 140 9.80 15.76 -11.86
CA ALA A 140 9.30 16.80 -10.96
C ALA A 140 9.70 16.44 -9.54
N THR A 141 10.32 17.36 -8.82
CA THR A 141 10.57 17.23 -7.38
C THR A 141 9.55 18.04 -6.62
N VAL A 142 8.95 17.45 -5.59
CA VAL A 142 7.91 18.05 -4.75
C VAL A 142 8.27 17.89 -3.27
N SER A 143 7.97 18.92 -2.49
CA SER A 143 8.09 18.87 -1.03
C SER A 143 6.80 18.39 -0.41
N VAL A 144 6.87 17.36 0.42
CA VAL A 144 5.74 16.87 1.23
C VAL A 144 5.95 17.09 2.73
N SER A 145 6.99 17.84 3.09
CA SER A 145 7.37 18.09 4.49
C SER A 145 6.23 18.68 5.32
N GLY A 146 5.53 19.69 4.81
CA GLY A 146 4.40 20.31 5.51
C GLY A 146 3.26 19.33 5.80
N LEU A 147 2.94 18.43 4.86
CA LEU A 147 1.93 17.38 5.05
C LEU A 147 2.38 16.35 6.09
N VAL A 148 3.63 15.88 5.99
CA VAL A 148 4.21 14.93 6.95
C VAL A 148 4.24 15.53 8.37
N ASP A 149 4.56 16.81 8.51
CA ASP A 149 4.56 17.52 9.78
C ASP A 149 3.17 17.65 10.38
N ALA A 150 2.16 17.91 9.56
CA ALA A 150 0.77 17.91 10.00
C ALA A 150 0.33 16.51 10.47
N ILE A 151 0.75 15.43 9.79
CA ILE A 151 0.41 14.05 10.18
C ILE A 151 1.03 13.73 11.54
N CYS A 152 2.30 14.07 11.72
CA CYS A 152 3.01 13.81 12.98
C CYS A 152 2.44 14.66 14.13
N THR A 153 1.94 15.86 13.84
CA THR A 153 1.29 16.74 14.83
C THR A 153 -0.08 16.21 15.25
N ALA A 154 -0.89 15.74 14.29
CA ALA A 154 -2.21 15.18 14.56
C ALA A 154 -2.14 13.83 15.32
N TYR A 155 -1.07 13.06 15.13
CA TYR A 155 -0.87 11.74 15.73
C TYR A 155 0.46 11.65 16.48
N PRO A 156 0.50 12.08 17.77
CA PRO A 156 1.69 12.00 18.60
C PRO A 156 2.13 10.54 18.81
N GLY A 157 3.14 10.10 18.06
CA GLY A 157 3.60 8.71 18.00
C GLY A 157 3.74 8.17 16.58
N ALA A 158 3.25 8.89 15.58
CA ALA A 158 3.59 8.62 14.18
C ALA A 158 5.08 8.84 13.96
N ASP A 159 5.73 7.86 13.35
CA ASP A 159 7.12 7.94 12.93
C ASP A 159 7.20 8.75 11.63
N ARG A 160 8.05 9.79 11.60
CA ARG A 160 8.17 10.70 10.45
C ARG A 160 8.57 9.98 9.17
N TYR A 161 9.50 9.03 9.26
CA TYR A 161 9.94 8.27 8.10
C TYR A 161 8.81 7.40 7.55
N ARG A 162 8.04 6.74 8.42
CA ARG A 162 6.86 5.97 8.02
C ARG A 162 5.78 6.85 7.40
N ALA A 163 5.51 8.02 7.98
CA ALA A 163 4.58 8.98 7.40
C ALA A 163 5.01 9.41 5.99
N SER A 164 6.30 9.69 5.78
CA SER A 164 6.82 9.98 4.44
C SER A 164 6.66 8.81 3.47
N GLN A 165 6.90 7.57 3.91
CA GLN A 165 6.69 6.36 3.10
C GLN A 165 5.22 6.14 2.74
N ASP A 166 4.30 6.43 3.65
CA ASP A 166 2.86 6.31 3.39
C ASP A 166 2.36 7.39 2.44
N VAL A 167 2.83 8.64 2.60
CA VAL A 167 2.57 9.72 1.62
C VAL A 167 3.13 9.37 0.25
N LEU A 168 4.35 8.81 0.19
CA LEU A 168 4.95 8.32 -1.05
C LEU A 168 4.10 7.23 -1.71
N ARG A 169 3.56 6.28 -0.95
CA ARG A 169 2.67 5.24 -1.48
C ARG A 169 1.37 5.80 -2.01
N ILE A 170 0.78 6.79 -1.32
CA ILE A 170 -0.41 7.50 -1.80
C ILE A 170 -0.10 8.19 -3.12
N ILE A 171 0.99 8.95 -3.20
CA ILE A 171 1.44 9.61 -4.43
C ILE A 171 1.67 8.60 -5.56
N GLY A 172 2.39 7.50 -5.29
CA GLY A 172 2.60 6.44 -6.27
C GLY A 172 1.29 5.81 -6.76
N SER A 173 0.29 5.65 -5.89
CA SER A 173 -1.03 5.14 -6.27
C SER A 173 -1.84 6.13 -7.12
N MET A 174 -1.66 7.43 -6.90
CA MET A 174 -2.32 8.46 -7.72
C MET A 174 -1.70 8.59 -9.11
N LEU A 175 -0.41 8.27 -9.22
CA LEU A 175 0.35 8.39 -10.46
C LEU A 175 0.26 7.16 -11.35
N GLU A 176 0.11 5.96 -10.77
CA GLU A 176 -0.05 4.68 -11.46
C GLU A 176 0.73 4.61 -12.79
N GLU A 177 0.09 4.60 -13.96
CA GLU A 177 0.78 4.43 -15.25
C GLU A 177 1.50 5.70 -15.77
N THR A 178 1.28 6.86 -15.15
CA THR A 178 1.80 8.14 -15.65
C THR A 178 3.23 8.43 -15.21
N ALA A 179 3.65 7.89 -14.07
CA ALA A 179 4.94 8.23 -13.49
C ALA A 179 5.45 7.21 -12.47
N VAL A 180 6.72 7.36 -12.11
CA VAL A 180 7.37 6.67 -11.00
C VAL A 180 7.73 7.68 -9.93
N ALA A 181 7.24 7.50 -8.71
CA ALA A 181 7.60 8.32 -7.55
C ALA A 181 8.74 7.67 -6.76
N GLY A 182 9.53 8.48 -6.07
CA GLY A 182 10.47 7.97 -5.07
C GLY A 182 10.92 9.03 -4.08
N LEU A 183 11.45 8.58 -2.95
CA LEU A 183 11.85 9.42 -1.83
C LEU A 183 13.34 9.75 -1.90
N LEU A 184 13.66 11.04 -1.80
CA LEU A 184 15.01 11.56 -1.64
C LEU A 184 15.39 11.62 -0.15
N ASP A 185 16.69 11.63 0.14
CA ASP A 185 17.23 11.60 1.51
C ASP A 185 16.86 12.86 2.31
N ASP A 186 16.63 13.98 1.63
CA ASP A 186 16.14 15.23 2.22
C ASP A 186 14.62 15.26 2.46
N GLY A 187 13.92 14.16 2.16
CA GLY A 187 12.48 14.00 2.34
C GLY A 187 11.62 14.56 1.20
N ARG A 188 12.22 15.11 0.14
CA ARG A 188 11.49 15.44 -1.09
C ARG A 188 11.08 14.17 -1.83
N ILE A 189 9.98 14.25 -2.56
CA ILE A 189 9.56 13.19 -3.46
C ILE A 189 9.87 13.61 -4.88
N VAL A 190 10.49 12.72 -5.65
CA VAL A 190 10.72 12.92 -7.09
C VAL A 190 9.78 12.02 -7.88
N VAL A 191 9.22 12.59 -8.93
CA VAL A 191 8.28 11.96 -9.85
C VAL A 191 8.94 11.95 -11.23
N SER A 192 9.36 10.78 -11.70
CA SER A 192 9.86 10.58 -13.06
C SER A 192 8.68 10.28 -14.00
N LEU A 193 8.43 11.17 -14.95
CA LEU A 193 7.27 11.11 -15.85
C LEU A 193 7.53 10.19 -17.05
N SER A 194 6.48 9.49 -17.49
CA SER A 194 6.50 8.75 -18.76
C SER A 194 6.60 9.70 -19.96
N SER A 195 7.09 9.20 -21.10
CA SER A 195 7.25 9.99 -22.34
C SER A 195 6.00 10.77 -22.73
N ASP A 196 4.83 10.14 -22.55
CA ASP A 196 3.54 10.64 -23.00
C ASP A 196 3.00 11.77 -22.10
N THR A 197 3.52 11.89 -20.87
CA THR A 197 3.10 12.87 -19.88
C THR A 197 4.08 14.03 -19.69
N THR A 198 5.26 13.97 -20.34
CA THR A 198 6.31 15.00 -20.25
C THR A 198 5.85 16.42 -20.64
N ALA A 199 4.92 16.54 -21.59
CA ALA A 199 4.37 17.83 -22.02
C ALA A 199 3.45 18.48 -20.97
N HIS A 200 3.02 17.70 -19.97
CA HIS A 200 2.01 18.08 -18.99
C HIS A 200 2.50 17.92 -17.54
N ALA A 201 3.82 18.01 -17.33
CA ALA A 201 4.45 17.88 -16.01
C ALA A 201 3.79 18.78 -14.95
N ASP A 202 3.56 20.06 -15.27
CA ASP A 202 2.88 21.01 -14.38
C ASP A 202 1.46 20.57 -14.03
N LEU A 203 0.73 20.02 -14.99
CA LEU A 203 -0.64 19.55 -14.78
C LEU A 203 -0.68 18.31 -13.89
N VAL A 204 0.24 17.35 -14.10
CA VAL A 204 0.37 16.16 -13.25
C VAL A 204 0.64 16.57 -11.80
N VAL A 205 1.59 17.47 -11.58
CA VAL A 205 1.89 17.94 -10.21
C VAL A 205 0.74 18.76 -9.63
N HIS A 206 0.06 19.58 -10.43
CA HIS A 206 -1.12 20.31 -9.98
C HIS A 206 -2.24 19.36 -9.54
N GLN A 207 -2.54 18.32 -10.33
CA GLN A 207 -3.52 17.29 -9.98
C GLN A 207 -3.12 16.51 -8.73
N LEU A 208 -1.82 16.24 -8.56
CA LEU A 208 -1.29 15.67 -7.33
C LEU A 208 -1.62 16.55 -6.11
N GLY A 209 -1.36 17.85 -6.21
CA GLY A 209 -1.66 18.82 -5.16
C GLY A 209 -3.14 18.87 -4.81
N LEU A 210 -4.02 18.90 -5.82
CA LEU A 210 -5.47 18.86 -5.61
C LEU A 210 -5.93 17.56 -4.94
N GLY A 211 -5.43 16.41 -5.41
CA GLY A 211 -5.85 15.12 -4.87
C GLY A 211 -5.36 14.91 -3.44
N LEU A 212 -4.11 15.30 -3.12
CA LEU A 212 -3.62 15.32 -1.74
C LEU A 212 -4.45 16.29 -0.88
N GLY A 213 -4.76 17.49 -1.40
CA GLY A 213 -5.61 18.48 -0.74
C GLY A 213 -6.98 17.93 -0.35
N GLN A 214 -7.59 17.13 -1.22
CA GLN A 214 -8.87 16.47 -0.95
C GLN A 214 -8.74 15.33 0.06
N LEU A 215 -7.71 14.49 -0.08
CA LEU A 215 -7.46 13.36 0.82
C LEU A 215 -7.18 13.80 2.26
N PHE A 216 -6.54 14.96 2.43
CA PHE A 216 -6.14 15.49 3.73
C PHE A 216 -6.91 16.76 4.11
N CYS A 217 -8.12 16.96 3.57
CA CYS A 217 -8.91 18.18 3.78
C CYS A 217 -9.30 18.46 5.25
N GLU A 218 -9.33 17.43 6.10
CA GLU A 218 -9.61 17.56 7.54
C GLU A 218 -8.37 17.98 8.35
N MET A 219 -7.19 17.99 7.73
CA MET A 219 -5.96 18.40 8.36
C MET A 219 -5.73 19.89 8.15
N ASP A 220 -5.31 20.59 9.21
CA ASP A 220 -4.91 22.00 9.15
C ASP A 220 -3.50 22.12 8.54
N ALA A 221 -3.38 21.68 7.29
CA ALA A 221 -2.13 21.59 6.54
C ALA A 221 -2.30 22.26 5.18
N THR A 222 -1.49 23.28 4.91
CA THR A 222 -1.40 23.82 3.54
C THR A 222 -0.51 22.89 2.72
N ILE A 223 -1.10 22.16 1.78
CA ILE A 223 -0.35 21.34 0.82
C ILE A 223 0.17 22.27 -0.27
N ASP A 224 1.38 22.78 -0.06
CA ASP A 224 2.18 23.42 -1.11
C ASP A 224 3.31 22.47 -1.51
N LEU A 225 3.18 21.90 -2.70
CA LEU A 225 4.15 20.96 -3.23
C LEU A 225 5.44 21.62 -3.72
N ALA A 226 5.43 22.95 -3.92
CA ALA A 226 6.56 23.74 -4.42
C ALA A 226 7.36 23.02 -5.53
N PRO A 227 6.72 22.70 -6.68
CA PRO A 227 7.32 21.82 -7.67
C PRO A 227 8.53 22.44 -8.35
N GLN A 228 9.61 21.67 -8.46
CA GLN A 228 10.74 21.97 -9.33
C GLN A 228 10.84 20.90 -10.42
N ILE A 229 10.58 21.32 -11.66
CA ILE A 229 10.63 20.46 -12.84
C ILE A 229 12.02 20.54 -13.47
N VAL A 230 12.63 19.39 -13.71
CA VAL A 230 13.95 19.25 -14.31
C VAL A 230 13.86 18.32 -15.52
N ARG A 231 14.49 18.72 -16.63
CA ARG A 231 14.62 17.89 -17.83
C ARG A 231 16.07 17.43 -17.97
N ILE A 232 16.30 16.16 -17.67
CA ILE A 232 17.63 15.55 -17.65
C ILE A 232 17.95 15.06 -19.06
N ARG A 233 18.88 15.74 -19.72
CA ARG A 233 19.34 15.37 -21.07
C ARG A 233 20.29 14.16 -21.00
N PRO A 234 20.37 13.34 -22.06
CA PRO A 234 21.32 12.23 -22.16
C PRO A 234 22.77 12.65 -21.91
N ASP A 235 23.18 13.77 -22.52
CA ASP A 235 24.55 14.32 -22.42
C ASP A 235 24.66 15.43 -21.36
N GLY A 236 23.68 15.50 -20.45
CA GLY A 236 23.60 16.50 -19.40
C GLY A 236 24.41 16.18 -18.15
N PRO A 237 24.25 16.98 -17.07
CA PRO A 237 24.81 16.68 -15.76
C PRO A 237 24.34 15.32 -15.23
N SER A 238 24.99 14.79 -14.19
CA SER A 238 24.53 13.56 -13.54
C SER A 238 23.11 13.72 -12.99
N VAL A 239 22.37 12.62 -12.84
CA VAL A 239 21.03 12.67 -12.23
C VAL A 239 21.06 13.27 -10.82
N THR A 240 22.11 12.97 -10.03
CA THR A 240 22.29 13.54 -8.68
C THR A 240 22.44 15.06 -8.71
N GLU A 241 23.28 15.58 -9.61
CA GLU A 241 23.49 17.03 -9.78
C GLU A 241 22.21 17.71 -10.27
N ALA A 242 21.52 17.10 -11.24
CA ALA A 242 20.29 17.63 -11.79
C ALA A 242 19.14 17.71 -10.76
N LEU A 243 19.07 16.75 -9.84
CA LEU A 243 18.07 16.71 -8.76
C LEU A 243 18.51 17.52 -7.52
N GLY A 244 19.75 18.01 -7.48
CA GLY A 244 20.31 18.73 -6.34
C GLY A 244 20.47 17.82 -5.10
N VAL A 245 20.87 16.57 -5.31
CA VAL A 245 21.11 15.57 -4.27
C VAL A 245 22.62 15.45 -4.04
N ALA A 246 23.05 15.57 -2.79
CA ALA A 246 24.46 15.52 -2.37
C ALA A 246 24.99 14.09 -2.23
#